data_AF-A0A9E5TF24-F1
#
_entry.id   AF-A0A9E5TF24-F1
#
_cell.length_a   1.000
_cell.length_b   1.000
_cell.length_c   1.000
_cell.angle_alpha   90.00
_cell.angle_beta   90.00
_cell.angle_gamma   90.00
#
_symmetry.space_group_name_H-M   'P 1'
#
loop_
_entity.id
_entity.type
_entity.pdbx_description
1 polymer ?
#
loop_
_entity_poly.entity_id
_entity_poly.type
_entity_poly.pdbx_seq_one_letter_code
_entity_poly.pdbx_strand_id
1 'polypeptide(L)' 'MRIALFGPPGAGKGTIAGVLVKRTGAVHIAAGDLLRAELAKESDLG' A
#
# COMPACT_ATOMS: atom_id res chain seq x y z
N MET A 1 8.62 8.80 9.68
CA MET A 1 7.17 9.02 9.88
C MET A 1 6.44 7.70 9.64
N ARG A 2 5.47 7.31 10.47
CA ARG A 2 4.69 6.07 10.32
C ARG A 2 3.21 6.42 10.34
N ILE A 3 2.49 6.14 9.25
CA ILE A 3 1.08 6.50 9.06
C ILE A 3 0.33 5.27 8.56
N ALA A 4 -0.83 4.98 9.14
CA ALA A 4 -1.77 3.99 8.65
C ALA A 4 -3.00 4.69 8.07
N LEU A 5 -3.37 4.34 6.82
CA LEU A 5 -4.53 4.91 6.13
C LEU A 5 -5.66 3.87 6.10
N PHE A 6 -6.79 4.21 6.72
CA PHE A 6 -7.99 3.39 6.78
C PHE A 6 -9.12 3.99 5.95
N GLY A 7 -10.02 3.14 5.44
CA GLY A 7 -11.18 3.57 4.66
C GLY A 7 -11.66 2.49 3.68
N PRO A 8 -12.89 2.61 3.16
CA PRO A 8 -13.48 1.62 2.28
C PRO A 8 -12.73 1.49 0.93
N PRO A 9 -12.97 0.42 0.15
CA PRO A 9 -12.51 0.33 -1.23
C PRO A 9 -12.94 1.57 -2.03
N GLY A 10 -12.06 2.12 -2.86
CA GLY A 10 -12.35 3.34 -3.63
C GLY A 10 -12.20 4.67 -2.87
N ALA A 11 -11.93 4.67 -1.56
CA ALA A 11 -11.79 5.91 -0.77
C ALA A 11 -10.54 6.78 -1.08
N GLY A 12 -9.77 6.46 -2.12
CA GLY A 12 -8.60 7.27 -2.52
C GLY A 12 -7.36 7.14 -1.62
N LYS A 13 -7.29 6.11 -0.75
CA LYS A 13 -6.14 5.88 0.15
C LYS A 13 -4.80 5.85 -0.59
N GLY A 14 -4.72 5.17 -1.73
CA GLY A 14 -3.51 5.11 -2.55
C GLY A 14 -3.10 6.48 -3.11
N THR A 15 -4.07 7.30 -3.50
CA THR A 15 -3.83 8.69 -3.94
C THR A 15 -3.21 9.52 -2.83
N ILE A 16 -3.78 9.45 -1.61
CA ILE A 16 -3.25 10.16 -0.43
C ILE A 16 -1.85 9.66 -0.08
N ALA A 17 -1.64 8.35 -0.09
CA ALA A 17 -0.32 7.76 0.16
C ALA A 17 0.73 8.26 -0.85
N GLY A 18 0.40 8.32 -2.14
CA GLY A 18 1.29 8.84 -3.19
C GLY A 18 1.69 10.30 -2.96
N VAL A 19 0.77 11.15 -2.50
CA VAL A 19 1.09 12.53 -2.12
C VAL A 19 2.02 12.58 -0.92
N LEU A 20 1.79 11.74 0.10
CA LEU A 20 2.65 11.66 1.29
C LEU A 20 4.08 11.21 0.95
N VAL A 21 4.22 10.19 0.10
CA VAL A 21 5.53 9.73 -0.40
C VAL A 21 6.28 10.88 -1.05
N LYS A 22 5.65 11.59 -2.01
CA LYS A 22 6.29 12.71 -2.73
C LYS A 22 6.74 13.83 -1.80
N ARG A 23 5.94 14.14 -0.78
CA ARG A 23 6.23 15.26 0.14
C ARG A 23 7.25 14.92 1.23
N THR A 24 7.37 13.66 1.59
CA THR A 24 8.13 13.26 2.79
C THR A 24 9.27 12.29 2.53
N GLY A 25 9.38 11.75 1.31
CA GLY A 25 10.32 10.68 0.99
C GLY A 25 10.01 9.36 1.69
N ALA A 26 8.82 9.23 2.30
CA ALA A 26 8.41 8.01 2.99
C ALA A 26 8.17 6.86 1.99
N VAL A 27 8.34 5.63 2.46
CA VAL A 27 8.01 4.43 1.70
C VAL A 27 6.52 4.13 1.82
N HIS A 28 5.85 3.88 0.69
CA HIS A 28 4.48 3.40 0.67
C HIS A 28 4.46 1.87 0.76
N ILE A 29 3.70 1.35 1.73
CA ILE A 29 3.47 -0.08 1.90
C ILE A 29 1.95 -0.31 1.86
N ALA A 30 1.50 -1.14 0.92
CA ALA A 30 0.11 -1.53 0.78
C ALA A 30 -0.03 -3.05 0.89
N ALA A 31 -0.82 -3.53 1.84
CA ALA A 31 -1.01 -4.96 2.07
C ALA A 31 -1.56 -5.68 0.83
N GLY A 32 -2.45 -5.03 0.07
CA GLY A 32 -2.99 -5.60 -1.16
C GLY A 32 -1.93 -5.79 -2.25
N ASP A 33 -0.92 -4.93 -2.32
CA ASP A 33 0.16 -5.07 -3.31
C ASP A 33 1.12 -6.18 -2.89
N LEU A 34 1.43 -6.29 -1.59
CA LEU A 34 2.22 -7.39 -1.04
C LEU A 34 1.54 -8.74 -1.29
N LEU A 35 0.24 -8.85 -1.01
CA LEU A 35 -0.51 -10.09 -1.24
C LEU A 35 -0.53 -10.48 -2.72
N ARG A 36 -0.77 -9.52 -3.64
CA ARG A 36 -0.71 -9.79 -5.08
C ARG A 36 0.69 -10.19 -5.55
N ALA A 37 1.73 -9.61 -4.96
CA ALA A 37 3.10 -9.97 -5.27
C ALA A 37 3.46 -11.38 -4.80
N GLU A 38 2.93 -11.82 -3.65
CA GLU A 38 3.09 -13.20 -3.17
C GLU A 38 2.30 -14.19 -4.04
N LEU A 39 1.04 -13.87 -4.39
CA LEU A 39 0.24 -14.63 -5.36
C LEU A 39 0.95 -14.82 -6.72
N ALA A 40 1.65 -13.79 -7.20
CA ALA A 40 2.38 -13.88 -8.46
C ALA A 40 3.66 -14.72 -8.37
N LYS A 41 4.16 -14.98 -7.15
CA LYS A 41 5.34 -15.81 -6.89
C LYS A 41 4.97 -17.26 -6.57
N GLU A 42 3.69 -17.61 -6.56
CA GLU A 42 3.18 -18.92 -6.14
C GLU A 42 3.76 -19.33 -4.78
N SER A 43 3.81 -18.38 -3.83
CA SER A 43 4.38 -18.64 -2.52
C SER A 43 3.33 -19.28 -1.60
N ASP A 44 3.75 -19.92 -0.52
CA ASP A 44 2.80 -20.56 0.42
C ASP A 44 1.79 -19.58 1.05
N LEU A 45 2.03 -18.27 0.93
CA LEU A 45 1.16 -17.19 1.41
C LEU A 45 0.15 -16.70 0.35
N GLY A 46 0.29 -17.15 -0.90
CA GLY A 46 -0.48 -16.72 -2.07
C GLY A 46 -0.22 -17.61 -3.28
#